data_AF-A0A7W9KLM7-F1
#
_entry.id   AF-A0A7W9KLM7-F1
#
_cell.length_a   1.000
_cell.length_b   1.000
_cell.length_c   1.000
_cell.angle_alpha   90.00
_cell.angle_beta   90.00
_cell.angle_gamma   90.00
#
_symmetry.space_group_name_H-M   'P 1'
#
loop_
_entity.id
_entity.type
_entity.pdbx_description
1 polymer ?
#
loop_
_entity_poly.entity_id
_entity_poly.type
_entity_poly.pdbx_seq_one_letter_code
_entity_poly.pdbx_strand_id
1 'polypeptide(L)'
;MIGKALLVAAAVLGLGAPIAVAAPAAPAAATCASPATSNPRTCAQAVTWAKNHVGATSSDYDHRCDHVVALAYGRSASGHASAAQHWSSMPSQYKHSGTTVPAGGLAFFSIPGSSYGHVMISIGGGKFVSNDIVAAGKLSETTIATIQSKWGGHYLGWSNPWF
;
A
#
# COMPACT_ATOMS: atom_id res chain seq x y z
N MET A 1 -5.96 81.55 -8.98
CA MET A 1 -6.17 80.08 -8.93
C MET A 1 -4.90 79.50 -8.29
N ILE A 2 -4.94 79.20 -6.97
CA ILE A 2 -4.86 77.83 -6.41
C ILE A 2 -3.61 77.10 -6.97
N GLY A 3 -2.53 76.78 -6.24
CA GLY A 3 -2.35 76.41 -4.83
C GLY A 3 -1.60 75.05 -4.77
N LYS A 4 -0.80 74.83 -3.71
CA LYS A 4 -0.05 73.61 -3.29
C LYS A 4 1.39 73.49 -3.84
N ALA A 5 2.48 73.52 -3.03
CA ALA A 5 2.89 72.62 -1.94
C ALA A 5 3.00 71.16 -2.44
N LEU A 6 3.99 70.31 -2.18
CA LEU A 6 4.88 70.12 -1.03
C LEU A 6 5.78 68.89 -1.33
N LEU A 7 6.84 68.71 -0.53
CA LEU A 7 7.49 67.43 -0.12
C LEU A 7 8.51 66.72 -1.03
N VAL A 8 9.74 66.78 -0.54
CA VAL A 8 10.79 65.74 -0.59
C VAL A 8 10.30 64.47 0.13
N ALA A 9 10.51 63.29 -0.46
CA ALA A 9 10.47 62.03 0.27
C ALA A 9 11.53 61.07 -0.28
N ALA A 10 12.51 60.76 0.56
CA ALA A 10 13.45 59.65 0.41
C ALA A 10 12.71 58.32 0.64
N ALA A 11 13.04 57.28 -0.11
CA ALA A 11 12.55 55.92 0.14
C ALA A 11 13.68 54.89 0.09
N VAL A 12 14.25 54.67 1.28
CA VAL A 12 14.63 53.41 1.95
C VAL A 12 15.09 52.20 1.10
N LEU A 13 16.34 51.81 1.35
CA LEU A 13 16.91 50.49 1.08
C LEU A 13 16.05 49.38 1.70
N GLY A 14 15.42 48.56 0.87
CA GLY A 14 14.74 47.33 1.30
C GLY A 14 15.75 46.22 1.59
N LEU A 15 15.84 45.82 2.85
CA LEU A 15 16.52 44.61 3.31
C LEU A 15 15.84 43.39 2.65
N GLY A 16 16.60 42.61 1.89
CA GLY A 16 16.15 41.34 1.34
C GLY A 16 15.87 40.34 2.46
N ALA A 17 14.62 39.87 2.54
CA ALA A 17 14.26 38.76 3.40
C ALA A 17 14.98 37.47 2.93
N PRO A 18 15.47 36.62 3.84
CA PRO A 18 16.09 35.35 3.45
C PRO A 18 15.03 34.45 2.83
N ILE A 19 15.33 33.93 1.64
CA ILE A 19 14.53 32.91 0.97
C ILE A 19 14.66 31.64 1.83
N ALA A 20 13.60 31.31 2.56
CA ALA A 20 13.50 30.02 3.21
C ALA A 20 13.51 28.94 2.11
N VAL A 21 14.63 28.23 1.99
CA VAL A 21 14.71 27.04 1.15
C VAL A 21 13.84 25.99 1.84
N ALA A 22 12.62 25.79 1.32
CA ALA A 22 11.73 24.75 1.80
C ALA A 22 12.46 23.41 1.73
N ALA A 23 12.50 22.69 2.84
CA ALA A 23 12.96 21.31 2.86
C ALA A 23 12.20 20.51 1.80
N PRO A 24 12.84 19.57 1.09
CA PRO A 24 12.15 18.73 0.13
C PRO A 24 11.00 18.03 0.84
N ALA A 25 9.79 18.21 0.32
CA ALA A 25 8.59 17.56 0.82
C ALA A 25 8.85 16.06 0.91
N ALA A 26 8.50 15.45 2.05
CA ALA A 26 8.48 14.00 2.18
C ALA A 26 7.73 13.40 0.97
N PRO A 27 8.20 12.29 0.37
CA PRO A 27 7.52 11.68 -0.77
C PRO A 27 6.04 11.50 -0.45
N ALA A 28 5.16 12.00 -1.32
CA ALA A 28 3.72 11.80 -1.17
C ALA A 28 3.47 10.30 -0.95
N ALA A 29 2.73 9.96 0.10
CA ALA A 29 2.39 8.57 0.39
C ALA A 29 1.77 7.97 -0.89
N ALA A 30 2.35 6.86 -1.36
CA ALA A 30 1.83 6.18 -2.54
C ALA A 30 0.34 5.91 -2.31
N THR A 31 -0.51 6.24 -3.27
CA THR A 31 -1.95 5.94 -3.23
C THR A 31 -2.20 4.63 -3.95
N CYS A 32 -3.15 3.83 -3.46
CA CYS A 32 -3.52 2.62 -4.18
C CYS A 32 -4.21 3.03 -5.48
N ALA A 33 -3.55 2.76 -6.58
CA ALA A 33 -4.07 2.91 -7.93
C ALA A 33 -4.20 1.51 -8.50
N SER A 34 -5.39 0.92 -8.41
CA SER A 34 -5.72 -0.15 -9.35
C SER A 34 -5.67 0.48 -10.75
N PRO A 35 -5.15 -0.19 -11.79
CA PRO A 35 -5.52 0.20 -13.15
C PRO A 35 -7.04 0.05 -13.18
N ALA A 36 -7.76 1.17 -13.08
CA ALA A 36 -9.15 1.21 -12.59
C ALA A 36 -10.16 0.57 -13.56
N THR A 37 -9.68 -0.04 -14.65
CA THR A 37 -10.42 -0.79 -15.65
C THR A 37 -10.20 -2.31 -15.59
N SER A 38 -9.33 -2.84 -14.71
CA SER A 38 -8.95 -4.27 -14.69
C SER A 38 -9.58 -5.10 -13.57
N ASN A 39 -9.94 -4.50 -12.43
CA ASN A 39 -10.47 -5.21 -11.26
C ASN A 39 -11.95 -4.89 -10.97
N PRO A 40 -12.78 -5.90 -10.62
CA PRO A 40 -14.19 -5.69 -10.28
C PRO A 40 -14.42 -4.76 -9.08
N ARG A 41 -13.48 -4.72 -8.12
CA ARG A 41 -13.53 -3.79 -6.98
C ARG A 41 -12.37 -2.80 -7.01
N THR A 42 -12.67 -1.56 -6.64
CA THR A 42 -11.67 -0.53 -6.35
C THR A 42 -10.84 -0.87 -5.11
N CYS A 43 -9.70 -0.20 -4.89
CA CYS A 43 -8.92 -0.37 -3.67
C CYS A 43 -9.74 -0.12 -2.40
N ALA A 44 -10.59 0.91 -2.38
CA ALA A 44 -11.44 1.21 -1.23
C ALA A 44 -12.45 0.08 -0.97
N GLN A 45 -13.08 -0.46 -2.01
CA GLN A 45 -14.01 -1.59 -1.89
C GLN A 45 -13.30 -2.87 -1.44
N ALA A 46 -12.08 -3.12 -1.92
CA ALA A 46 -11.27 -4.26 -1.49
C ALA A 46 -10.86 -4.15 -0.01
N VAL A 47 -10.50 -2.95 0.45
CA VAL A 47 -10.23 -2.67 1.87
C VAL A 47 -11.47 -2.91 2.73
N THR A 48 -12.64 -2.41 2.30
CA THR A 48 -13.91 -2.65 3.00
C THR A 48 -14.22 -4.14 3.07
N TRP A 49 -14.05 -4.88 1.97
CA TRP A 49 -14.22 -6.33 1.94
C TRP A 49 -13.29 -6.99 2.96
N ALA A 50 -11.99 -6.66 2.92
CA ALA A 50 -10.99 -7.27 3.79
C ALA A 50 -11.30 -7.06 5.27
N LYS A 51 -11.67 -5.83 5.67
CA LYS A 51 -12.09 -5.51 7.04
C LYS A 51 -13.31 -6.31 7.47
N ASN A 52 -14.32 -6.42 6.61
CA ASN A 52 -15.55 -7.16 6.92
C ASN A 52 -15.34 -8.69 7.00
N HIS A 53 -14.22 -9.20 6.50
CA HIS A 53 -13.90 -10.63 6.53
C HIS A 53 -12.88 -10.99 7.62
N VAL A 54 -12.43 -10.03 8.44
CA VAL A 54 -11.61 -10.34 9.62
C VAL A 54 -12.39 -11.27 10.55
N GLY A 55 -11.77 -12.39 10.93
CA GLY A 55 -12.39 -13.43 11.75
C GLY A 55 -13.08 -14.53 10.94
N ALA A 56 -13.37 -14.32 9.65
CA ALA A 56 -13.92 -15.35 8.79
C ALA A 56 -12.96 -16.53 8.65
N THR A 57 -13.50 -17.74 8.66
CA THR A 57 -12.75 -18.99 8.50
C THR A 57 -13.36 -19.79 7.36
N SER A 58 -12.52 -20.23 6.42
CA SER A 58 -12.94 -21.06 5.29
C SER A 58 -11.78 -21.94 4.82
N SER A 59 -12.07 -23.14 4.34
CA SER A 59 -11.10 -23.97 3.62
C SER A 59 -10.57 -23.29 2.35
N ASP A 60 -11.35 -22.38 1.76
CA ASP A 60 -10.92 -21.61 0.59
C ASP A 60 -9.86 -20.55 0.92
N TYR A 61 -9.63 -20.28 2.21
CA TYR A 61 -8.59 -19.36 2.66
C TYR A 61 -7.35 -20.10 3.14
N ASP A 62 -7.42 -21.41 3.39
CA ASP A 62 -6.29 -22.18 3.92
C ASP A 62 -5.21 -22.36 2.85
N HIS A 63 -3.99 -21.90 3.13
CA HIS A 63 -2.86 -21.88 2.20
C HIS A 63 -3.13 -21.16 0.86
N ARG A 64 -4.13 -20.27 0.84
CA ARG A 64 -4.67 -19.62 -0.35
C ARG A 64 -4.57 -18.10 -0.28
N CYS A 65 -3.46 -17.58 0.25
CA CYS A 65 -3.24 -16.14 0.45
C CYS A 65 -3.43 -15.31 -0.83
N ASP A 66 -2.93 -15.81 -1.96
CA ASP A 66 -3.05 -15.13 -3.25
C ASP A 66 -4.49 -15.13 -3.80
N HIS A 67 -5.24 -16.18 -3.52
CA HIS A 67 -6.67 -16.23 -3.82
C HIS A 67 -7.48 -15.27 -2.92
N VAL A 68 -7.15 -15.17 -1.62
CA VAL A 68 -7.82 -14.25 -0.69
C VAL A 68 -7.70 -12.80 -1.15
N VAL A 69 -6.51 -12.35 -1.58
CA VAL A 69 -6.37 -10.98 -2.09
C VAL A 69 -7.12 -10.77 -3.41
N ALA A 70 -7.21 -11.79 -4.27
CA ALA A 70 -8.03 -11.73 -5.47
C ALA A 70 -9.54 -11.64 -5.16
N LEU A 71 -10.01 -12.42 -4.19
CA LEU A 71 -11.37 -12.35 -3.67
C LEU A 71 -11.68 -10.97 -3.12
N ALA A 72 -10.74 -10.32 -2.42
CA ALA A 72 -10.91 -8.94 -1.95
C ALA A 72 -11.15 -7.96 -3.11
N TYR A 73 -10.47 -8.16 -4.23
CA TYR A 73 -10.65 -7.40 -5.46
C TYR A 73 -11.83 -7.84 -6.34
N GLY A 74 -12.64 -8.80 -5.86
CA GLY A 74 -13.85 -9.28 -6.53
C GLY A 74 -13.58 -10.26 -7.68
N ARG A 75 -12.36 -10.80 -7.78
CA ARG A 75 -12.00 -11.83 -8.74
C ARG A 75 -12.25 -13.21 -8.15
N SER A 76 -12.48 -14.22 -8.99
CA SER A 76 -12.54 -15.62 -8.57
C SER A 76 -11.16 -16.25 -8.35
N ALA A 77 -10.10 -15.68 -8.94
CA ALA A 77 -8.72 -16.11 -8.76
C ALA A 77 -7.76 -14.95 -9.07
N SER A 78 -6.51 -15.06 -8.58
CA SER A 78 -5.44 -14.11 -8.88
C SER A 78 -4.83 -14.29 -10.27
N GLY A 79 -5.05 -15.44 -10.91
CA GLY A 79 -4.37 -15.81 -12.16
C GLY A 79 -2.99 -16.47 -11.95
N HIS A 80 -2.55 -16.63 -10.70
CA HIS A 80 -1.25 -17.22 -10.36
C HIS A 80 -1.41 -18.43 -9.43
N ALA A 81 -0.50 -19.39 -9.51
CA ALA A 81 -0.51 -20.58 -8.67
C ALA A 81 -0.03 -20.30 -7.23
N SER A 82 0.72 -19.21 -7.02
CA SER A 82 1.24 -18.83 -5.71
C SER A 82 1.59 -17.34 -5.64
N ALA A 83 1.73 -16.81 -4.43
CA ALA A 83 2.18 -15.43 -4.18
C ALA A 83 3.60 -15.19 -4.70
N ALA A 84 4.48 -16.20 -4.61
CA ALA A 84 5.83 -16.14 -5.17
C ALA A 84 5.80 -16.06 -6.70
N GLN A 85 4.95 -16.86 -7.36
CA GLN A 85 4.77 -16.77 -8.81
C GLN A 85 4.22 -15.40 -9.20
N HIS A 86 3.17 -14.94 -8.52
CA HIS A 86 2.56 -13.63 -8.74
C HIS A 86 3.62 -12.51 -8.66
N TRP A 87 4.39 -12.45 -7.57
CA TRP A 87 5.47 -11.49 -7.42
C TRP A 87 6.52 -11.64 -8.52
N SER A 88 6.95 -12.86 -8.86
CA SER A 88 7.98 -13.07 -9.88
C SER A 88 7.54 -12.62 -11.29
N SER A 89 6.28 -12.85 -11.66
CA SER A 89 5.71 -12.46 -12.97
C SER A 89 5.45 -10.97 -13.09
N MET A 90 5.27 -10.28 -11.96
CA MET A 90 4.98 -8.86 -11.96
C MET A 90 6.20 -8.07 -12.47
N PRO A 91 6.05 -7.25 -13.52
CA PRO A 91 7.18 -6.50 -14.05
C PRO A 91 7.64 -5.39 -13.09
N SER A 92 8.94 -5.09 -13.12
CA SER A 92 9.63 -4.35 -12.05
C SER A 92 9.07 -2.95 -11.78
N GLN A 93 8.50 -2.28 -12.77
CA GLN A 93 7.91 -0.94 -12.57
C GLN A 93 6.68 -0.93 -11.64
N TYR A 94 6.06 -2.08 -11.37
CA TYR A 94 4.94 -2.19 -10.43
C TYR A 94 5.37 -2.62 -9.01
N LYS A 95 6.65 -2.94 -8.84
CA LYS A 95 7.22 -3.39 -7.57
C LYS A 95 7.79 -2.20 -6.80
N HIS A 96 7.42 -2.09 -5.54
CA HIS A 96 7.88 -1.05 -4.64
C HIS A 96 8.56 -1.67 -3.41
N SER A 97 9.76 -1.20 -3.07
CA SER A 97 10.56 -1.77 -1.96
C SER A 97 10.20 -1.21 -0.57
N GLY A 98 9.49 -0.09 -0.50
CA GLY A 98 9.14 0.56 0.77
C GLY A 98 8.19 -0.27 1.64
N THR A 99 8.09 0.05 2.92
CA THR A 99 7.16 -0.60 3.87
C THR A 99 5.87 0.20 4.08
N THR A 100 5.81 1.42 3.55
CA THR A 100 4.59 2.25 3.53
C THR A 100 3.67 1.80 2.40
N VAL A 101 2.88 0.77 2.67
CA VAL A 101 1.93 0.20 1.71
C VAL A 101 0.59 0.94 1.77
N PRO A 102 0.10 1.55 0.67
CA PRO A 102 -1.22 2.17 0.65
C PRO A 102 -2.33 1.20 1.03
N ALA A 103 -3.45 1.72 1.55
CA ALA A 103 -4.66 0.91 1.71
C ALA A 103 -5.13 0.34 0.36
N GLY A 104 -5.28 -0.97 0.28
CA GLY A 104 -5.52 -1.75 -0.94
C GLY A 104 -4.24 -2.31 -1.58
N GLY A 105 -3.06 -1.77 -1.26
CA GLY A 105 -1.81 -2.33 -1.75
C GLY A 105 -1.59 -3.77 -1.27
N LEU A 106 -0.88 -4.55 -2.08
CA LEU A 106 -0.56 -5.95 -1.82
C LEU A 106 0.90 -6.07 -1.36
N ALA A 107 1.14 -6.63 -0.18
CA ALA A 107 2.48 -6.83 0.39
C ALA A 107 2.93 -8.28 0.22
N PHE A 108 4.10 -8.50 -0.38
CA PHE A 108 4.61 -9.82 -0.75
C PHE A 108 5.82 -10.23 0.09
N PHE A 109 5.92 -11.53 0.35
CA PHE A 109 6.96 -12.15 1.16
C PHE A 109 7.45 -13.45 0.54
N SER A 110 8.72 -13.77 0.74
CA SER A 110 9.21 -15.15 0.65
C SER A 110 9.19 -15.77 2.04
N ILE A 111 8.78 -17.03 2.16
CA ILE A 111 8.75 -17.76 3.43
C ILE A 111 9.83 -18.85 3.41
N PRO A 112 10.75 -18.89 4.39
CA PRO A 112 11.75 -19.95 4.47
C PRO A 112 11.11 -21.34 4.43
N GLY A 113 11.67 -22.24 3.62
CA GLY A 113 11.14 -23.61 3.47
C GLY A 113 9.83 -23.72 2.67
N SER A 114 9.34 -22.65 2.05
CA SER A 114 8.14 -22.66 1.19
C SER A 114 8.40 -21.99 -0.15
N SER A 115 8.05 -22.68 -1.24
CA SER A 115 8.09 -22.14 -2.61
C SER A 115 6.88 -21.28 -2.97
N TYR A 116 5.86 -21.20 -2.09
CA TYR A 116 4.61 -20.50 -2.39
C TYR A 116 4.66 -18.99 -2.10
N GLY A 117 5.55 -18.58 -1.19
CA GLY A 117 5.58 -17.19 -0.69
C GLY A 117 4.33 -16.83 0.10
N HIS A 118 4.13 -15.54 0.36
CA HIS A 118 2.95 -15.03 1.03
C HIS A 118 2.56 -13.64 0.52
N VAL A 119 1.26 -13.34 0.52
CA VAL A 119 0.74 -12.01 0.15
C VAL A 119 -0.36 -11.58 1.12
N MET A 120 -0.44 -10.28 1.41
CA MET A 120 -1.46 -9.69 2.27
C MET A 120 -2.02 -8.41 1.64
N ILE A 121 -3.27 -8.07 1.95
CA ILE A 121 -3.89 -6.80 1.55
C ILE A 121 -3.77 -5.76 2.68
N SER A 122 -3.24 -4.58 2.36
CA SER A 122 -3.17 -3.45 3.30
C SER A 122 -4.54 -2.85 3.53
N ILE A 123 -4.89 -2.59 4.80
CA ILE A 123 -6.10 -1.86 5.19
C ILE A 123 -5.80 -0.42 5.62
N GLY A 124 -4.57 0.04 5.40
CA GLY A 124 -4.05 1.36 5.79
C GLY A 124 -3.41 1.37 7.18
N GLY A 125 -2.61 2.41 7.46
CA GLY A 125 -1.99 2.61 8.78
C GLY A 125 -0.99 1.53 9.19
N GLY A 126 -0.34 0.86 8.23
CA GLY A 126 0.60 -0.23 8.49
C GLY A 126 -0.05 -1.57 8.91
N LYS A 127 -1.37 -1.67 8.80
CA LYS A 127 -2.15 -2.88 9.10
C LYS A 127 -2.56 -3.60 7.82
N PHE A 128 -2.66 -4.92 7.92
CA PHE A 128 -2.99 -5.82 6.82
C PHE A 128 -4.02 -6.84 7.25
N VAL A 129 -4.77 -7.38 6.29
CA VAL A 129 -5.55 -8.60 6.48
C VAL A 129 -4.84 -9.74 5.75
N SER A 130 -4.69 -10.85 6.46
CA SER A 130 -4.03 -12.07 5.99
C SER A 130 -4.74 -13.31 6.50
N ASN A 131 -4.67 -14.39 5.72
CA ASN A 131 -5.02 -15.74 6.15
C ASN A 131 -3.90 -16.35 7.00
N ASP A 132 -4.23 -17.42 7.70
CA ASP A 132 -3.33 -18.39 8.36
C ASP A 132 -2.46 -17.87 9.50
N ILE A 133 -2.52 -16.56 9.81
CA ILE A 133 -1.72 -15.96 10.89
C ILE A 133 -2.13 -16.51 12.25
N VAL A 134 -3.43 -16.55 12.55
CA VAL A 134 -3.92 -16.98 13.86
C VAL A 134 -4.27 -18.47 13.85
N ALA A 135 -4.90 -18.96 12.78
CA ALA A 135 -5.27 -20.35 12.56
C ALA A 135 -5.41 -20.60 11.06
N ALA A 136 -5.25 -21.85 10.63
CA ALA A 136 -5.44 -22.28 9.24
C ALA A 136 -6.83 -21.86 8.72
N GLY A 137 -6.88 -21.29 7.53
CA GLY A 137 -8.08 -20.79 6.88
C GLY A 137 -8.72 -19.56 7.53
N LYS A 138 -8.12 -18.96 8.57
CA LYS A 138 -8.70 -17.81 9.28
C LYS A 138 -8.09 -16.49 8.85
N LEU A 139 -8.94 -15.55 8.44
CA LEU A 139 -8.51 -14.19 8.15
C LEU A 139 -8.37 -13.38 9.44
N SER A 140 -7.29 -12.61 9.55
CA SER A 140 -7.00 -11.79 10.73
C SER A 140 -6.21 -10.55 10.38
N GLU A 141 -6.33 -9.52 11.22
CA GLU A 141 -5.43 -8.38 11.15
C GLU A 141 -4.01 -8.79 11.54
N THR A 142 -3.03 -8.24 10.83
CA THR A 142 -1.61 -8.50 11.06
C THR A 142 -0.76 -7.32 10.59
N THR A 143 0.55 -7.45 10.70
CA THR A 143 1.55 -6.47 10.23
C THR A 143 2.66 -7.19 9.46
N ILE A 144 3.46 -6.43 8.71
CA ILE A 144 4.70 -6.94 8.08
C ILE A 144 5.60 -7.60 9.14
N ALA A 145 5.79 -6.93 10.29
CA ALA A 145 6.63 -7.43 11.37
C ALA A 145 6.14 -8.77 11.96
N THR A 146 4.82 -8.99 11.99
CA THR A 146 4.23 -10.25 12.46
C THR A 146 4.59 -11.42 11.53
N ILE A 147 4.58 -11.22 10.21
CA ILE A 147 5.00 -12.26 9.24
C ILE A 147 6.48 -12.60 9.44
N GLN A 148 7.31 -11.56 9.58
CA GLN A 148 8.75 -11.72 9.77
C GLN A 148 9.07 -12.48 11.06
N SER A 149 8.42 -12.13 12.18
CA SER A 149 8.71 -12.76 13.47
C SER A 149 8.08 -14.15 13.63
N LYS A 150 6.86 -14.37 13.12
CA LYS A 150 6.15 -15.63 13.32
C LYS A 150 6.58 -16.73 12.35
N TRP A 151 6.88 -16.37 11.10
CA TRP A 151 7.19 -17.33 10.03
C TRP A 151 8.61 -17.19 9.49
N GLY A 152 9.42 -16.25 10.00
CA GLY A 152 10.73 -15.94 9.43
C GLY A 152 10.63 -15.34 8.02
N GLY A 153 9.46 -14.84 7.62
CA GLY A 153 9.22 -14.37 6.26
C GLY A 153 10.11 -13.17 5.92
N HIS A 154 10.65 -13.13 4.70
CA HIS A 154 11.37 -11.98 4.19
C HIS A 154 10.43 -11.12 3.34
N TYR A 155 10.27 -9.86 3.73
CA TYR A 155 9.48 -8.89 2.96
C TYR A 155 10.18 -8.58 1.64
N LEU A 156 9.46 -8.78 0.53
CA LEU A 156 9.98 -8.55 -0.83
C LEU A 156 9.66 -7.14 -1.34
N GLY A 157 8.52 -6.59 -0.89
CA GLY A 157 8.00 -5.32 -1.35
C GLY A 157 6.48 -5.34 -1.44
N TRP A 158 5.93 -4.30 -2.07
CA TRP A 158 4.50 -4.18 -2.33
C TRP A 158 4.23 -3.76 -3.76
N SER A 159 2.97 -3.93 -4.18
CA SER A 159 2.45 -3.43 -5.43
C SER A 159 1.03 -2.87 -5.27
N ASN A 160 0.63 -2.05 -6.22
CA ASN A 160 -0.80 -1.89 -6.51
C ASN A 160 -1.41 -3.23 -6.95
N PRO A 161 -2.74 -3.41 -6.86
CA PRO A 161 -3.37 -4.66 -7.29
C PRO A 161 -3.13 -4.88 -8.79
N TRP A 162 -2.41 -5.96 -9.07
CA TRP A 162 -2.06 -6.46 -10.40
C TRP A 162 -2.44 -7.94 -10.40
N PHE A 163 -3.17 -8.41 -11.41
CA PHE A 163 -3.70 -9.77 -11.52
C PHE A 163 -3.81 -10.13 -13.01
#